data_AF-A0A1H7A1W5-F1
#
_entry.id   AF-A0A1H7A1W5-F1
#
_cell.length_a   1.000
_cell.length_b   1.000
_cell.length_c   1.000
_cell.angle_alpha   90.00
_cell.angle_beta   90.00
_cell.angle_gamma   90.00
#
_symmetry.space_group_name_H-M   'P 1'
#
loop_
_entity.id
_entity.type
_entity.pdbx_description
1 polymer ?
#
loop_
_entity_poly.entity_id
_entity_poly.type
_entity_poly.pdbx_seq_one_letter_code
_entity_poly.pdbx_strand_id
1 'polypeptide(L)'
;MAGNFYGADVAQLRQLAKELARNADRLTDLGQQLSGSINNSPWRGNDGDRFRHEWSNSHLRALQSTASGIKAASQSLLKNAQEQDSASTGGGSGGGPGGSGSPGGNGQELTDLLSGMTPQERSEYLRSDEFKKWALEHPEEAKAAMDAAADSGLIEKKSPEYSQFLSDYWNQQAMREMGIDPSTWDTSKGTEYNWETIKKVYDFYGQAFLSNPDLQWAGMANMIGPSFAGGFKDMAMLRDLAQQIADNPASDIPIPVLDQIEQLAGMTDAEIKFYETSMLDMNKEIFLDQARQHQAYMNGGIDEINRLRDSGAIDPGTAEAWAHIDSGDPAQVKEGNTALLYREQNEIIADDYTNMRNHPGGEAVTYMVTLAGEPSIPGAKSYPEVFPYEFSVESPGPENIPFTNWDNPAQFRTDFTTGFPDGNIADADQRWALIKQDTLPAYQDLLANDPQQARDIIGSDFNDRVDQYRPTNNIPGIMDRFLDGFDAEVHQ
;
A
#
# COMPACT_ATOMS: atom_id res chain seq x y z
N MET A 1 15.29 -3.54 41.41
CA MET A 1 14.67 -4.73 40.79
C MET A 1 15.25 -4.83 39.40
N ALA A 2 16.10 -5.82 39.15
CA ALA A 2 16.85 -5.97 37.90
C ALA A 2 15.88 -6.26 36.73
N GLY A 3 15.92 -5.43 35.69
CA GLY A 3 15.20 -5.69 34.45
C GLY A 3 15.88 -6.83 33.70
N ASN A 4 15.11 -7.87 33.37
CA ASN A 4 15.57 -8.96 32.51
C ASN A 4 15.86 -8.39 31.12
N PHE A 5 17.12 -8.48 30.70
CA PHE A 5 17.57 -8.19 29.34
C PHE A 5 17.14 -9.36 28.43
N TYR A 6 16.19 -9.14 27.53
CA TYR A 6 15.80 -10.11 26.51
C TYR A 6 16.68 -9.91 25.28
N GLY A 7 17.79 -10.65 25.19
CA GLY A 7 18.51 -10.81 23.94
C GLY A 7 17.78 -11.82 23.02
N ALA A 8 17.95 -11.71 21.70
CA ALA A 8 17.41 -12.68 20.74
C ALA A 8 17.88 -14.11 21.08
N ASP A 9 17.05 -15.13 20.85
CA ASP A 9 17.47 -16.50 21.12
C ASP A 9 18.53 -16.92 20.07
N VAL A 10 19.80 -17.00 20.50
CA VAL A 10 20.95 -17.36 19.65
C VAL A 10 20.76 -18.73 19.00
N ALA A 11 20.08 -19.67 19.67
CA ALA A 11 19.78 -20.98 19.10
C ALA A 11 18.74 -20.87 17.97
N GLN A 12 17.73 -20.01 18.12
CA GLN A 12 16.74 -19.75 17.08
C GLN A 12 17.34 -19.01 15.87
N LEU A 13 18.22 -18.03 16.08
CA LEU A 13 18.94 -17.35 15.00
C LEU A 13 19.81 -18.33 14.19
N ARG A 14 20.52 -19.24 14.87
CA ARG A 14 21.31 -20.29 14.22
C ARG A 14 20.44 -21.30 13.47
N GLN A 15 19.24 -21.60 13.97
CA GLN A 15 18.31 -22.50 13.32
C GLN A 15 17.74 -21.87 12.04
N LEU A 16 17.27 -20.62 12.11
CA LEU A 16 16.77 -19.87 10.97
C LEU A 16 17.86 -19.70 9.89
N ALA A 17 19.09 -19.37 10.27
CA ALA A 17 20.20 -19.27 9.34
C ALA A 17 20.45 -20.58 8.58
N LYS A 18 20.37 -21.74 9.26
CA LYS A 18 20.50 -23.06 8.62
C LYS A 18 19.37 -23.34 7.64
N GLU A 19 18.15 -22.94 7.96
CA GLU A 19 16.98 -23.13 7.09
C GLU A 19 17.08 -22.27 5.82
N LEU A 20 17.46 -20.99 5.97
CA LEU A 20 17.72 -20.10 4.84
C LEU A 20 18.83 -20.63 3.93
N ALA A 21 19.95 -21.10 4.50
CA ALA A 21 21.04 -21.67 3.72
C ALA A 21 20.60 -22.91 2.92
N ARG A 22 19.84 -23.83 3.55
CA ARG A 22 19.30 -25.01 2.87
C ARG A 22 18.35 -24.64 1.74
N ASN A 23 17.51 -23.63 1.94
CA ASN A 23 16.56 -23.17 0.92
C ASN A 23 17.27 -22.49 -0.26
N ALA A 24 18.33 -21.72 0.00
CA ALA A 24 19.17 -21.13 -1.05
C ALA A 24 19.88 -22.21 -1.90
N ASP A 25 20.42 -23.24 -1.25
CA ASP A 25 21.06 -24.36 -1.95
C ASP A 25 20.00 -25.14 -2.77
N ARG A 26 18.80 -25.38 -2.22
CA ARG A 26 17.69 -26.02 -2.95
C ARG A 26 17.23 -25.20 -4.17
N LEU A 27 17.16 -23.87 -4.04
CA LEU A 27 16.79 -22.99 -5.16
C LEU A 27 17.84 -23.06 -6.28
N THR A 28 19.11 -23.15 -5.91
CA THR A 28 20.23 -23.33 -6.85
C THR A 28 20.13 -24.67 -7.58
N ASP A 29 19.87 -25.75 -6.85
CA ASP A 29 19.72 -27.10 -7.41
C ASP A 29 18.52 -27.18 -8.37
N LEU A 30 17.38 -26.59 -8.00
CA LEU A 30 16.20 -26.53 -8.85
C LEU A 30 16.47 -25.74 -10.14
N GLY A 31 17.17 -24.61 -10.04
CA GLY A 31 17.57 -23.83 -11.21
C GLY A 31 18.47 -24.63 -12.16
N GLN A 32 19.38 -25.44 -11.64
CA GLN A 32 20.22 -26.34 -12.44
C GLN A 32 19.42 -27.48 -13.08
N GLN A 33 18.50 -28.11 -12.34
CA GLN A 33 17.64 -29.18 -12.85
C GLN A 33 16.73 -28.68 -13.96
N LEU A 34 16.09 -27.53 -13.78
CA LEU A 34 15.26 -26.88 -14.78
C LEU A 34 16.07 -26.50 -16.01
N SER A 35 17.28 -25.94 -15.84
CA SER A 35 18.19 -25.66 -16.95
C SER A 35 18.53 -26.93 -17.74
N GLY A 36 18.77 -28.05 -17.06
CA GLY A 36 18.98 -29.35 -17.69
C GLY A 36 17.76 -29.81 -18.50
N SER A 37 16.56 -29.73 -17.94
CA SER A 37 15.31 -30.11 -18.61
C SER A 37 15.00 -29.22 -19.83
N ILE A 38 15.19 -27.91 -19.70
CA ILE A 38 14.93 -26.93 -20.75
C ILE A 38 15.91 -27.09 -21.92
N ASN A 39 17.20 -27.29 -21.63
CA ASN A 39 18.21 -27.49 -22.65
C ASN A 39 18.05 -28.83 -23.40
N ASN A 40 17.57 -29.87 -22.72
CA ASN A 40 17.34 -31.19 -23.32
C ASN A 40 15.94 -31.37 -23.93
N SER A 41 15.07 -30.37 -23.83
CA SER A 41 13.70 -30.44 -24.37
C SER A 41 13.71 -30.63 -25.90
N PRO A 42 12.85 -31.53 -26.44
CA PRO A 42 12.73 -31.77 -27.88
C PRO A 42 12.02 -30.63 -28.63
N TRP A 43 11.59 -29.56 -27.96
CA TRP A 43 10.91 -28.41 -28.55
C TRP A 43 11.85 -27.63 -29.49
N ARG A 44 11.66 -27.78 -30.80
CA ARG A 44 12.42 -27.10 -31.86
C ARG A 44 11.60 -25.97 -32.47
N GLY A 45 12.27 -24.92 -32.94
CA GLY A 45 11.66 -23.75 -33.58
C GLY A 45 11.95 -22.45 -32.85
N ASN A 46 11.57 -21.33 -33.47
CA ASN A 46 11.94 -19.98 -33.03
C ASN A 46 11.50 -19.66 -31.59
N ASP A 47 10.32 -20.12 -31.17
CA ASP A 47 9.82 -19.90 -29.81
C ASP A 47 10.60 -20.70 -28.76
N GLY A 48 10.99 -21.93 -29.08
CA GLY A 48 11.82 -22.75 -28.20
C GLY A 48 13.23 -22.18 -28.03
N ASP A 49 13.80 -21.59 -29.09
CA ASP A 49 15.10 -20.93 -29.02
C ASP A 49 15.01 -19.60 -28.25
N ARG A 50 13.92 -18.83 -28.45
CA ARG A 50 13.62 -17.61 -27.67
C ARG A 50 13.51 -17.94 -26.18
N PHE A 51 12.74 -18.96 -25.81
CA PHE A 51 12.56 -19.34 -24.41
C PHE A 51 13.86 -19.83 -23.75
N ARG A 52 14.70 -20.61 -24.45
CA ARG A 52 16.03 -21.02 -23.92
C ARG A 52 16.94 -19.82 -23.68
N HIS A 53 16.85 -18.81 -24.55
CA HIS A 53 17.59 -17.56 -24.42
C HIS A 53 17.09 -16.72 -23.23
N GLU A 54 15.77 -16.54 -23.11
CA GLU A 54 15.12 -15.85 -21.98
C GLU A 54 15.39 -16.55 -20.64
N TRP A 55 15.32 -17.89 -20.61
CA TRP A 55 15.67 -18.70 -19.44
C TRP A 55 17.10 -18.45 -18.98
N SER A 56 18.07 -18.51 -19.88
CA SER A 56 19.48 -18.38 -19.54
C SER A 56 19.87 -16.94 -19.15
N ASN A 57 19.22 -15.93 -19.76
CA ASN A 57 19.58 -14.53 -19.57
C ASN A 57 18.80 -13.81 -18.47
N SER A 58 17.57 -14.24 -18.18
CA SER A 58 16.70 -13.60 -17.19
C SER A 58 16.40 -14.54 -16.03
N HIS A 59 15.63 -15.61 -16.27
CA HIS A 59 15.08 -16.44 -15.20
C HIS A 59 16.15 -17.14 -14.35
N LEU A 60 17.18 -17.72 -14.98
CA LEU A 60 18.27 -18.37 -14.25
C LEU A 60 19.09 -17.36 -13.42
N ARG A 61 19.31 -16.15 -13.93
CA ARG A 61 20.02 -15.09 -13.19
C ARG A 61 19.20 -14.59 -12.01
N ALA A 62 17.88 -14.44 -12.18
CA ALA A 62 16.99 -14.08 -11.09
C ALA A 62 17.02 -15.13 -9.97
N LEU A 63 16.90 -16.42 -10.31
CA LEU A 63 17.01 -17.52 -9.33
C LEU A 63 18.37 -17.52 -8.58
N GLN A 64 19.47 -17.28 -9.29
CA GLN A 64 20.81 -17.20 -8.71
C GLN A 64 20.99 -15.96 -7.82
N SER A 65 20.42 -14.82 -8.21
CA SER A 65 20.42 -13.60 -7.41
C SER A 65 19.63 -13.78 -6.11
N THR A 66 18.42 -14.35 -6.19
CA THR A 66 17.58 -14.67 -5.03
C THR A 66 18.28 -15.65 -4.09
N ALA A 67 18.87 -16.72 -4.61
CA ALA A 67 19.64 -17.67 -3.80
C ALA A 67 20.82 -16.99 -3.09
N SER A 68 21.50 -16.06 -3.77
CA SER A 68 22.62 -15.30 -3.21
C SER A 68 22.16 -14.34 -2.10
N GLY A 69 21.02 -13.65 -2.27
CA GLY A 69 20.41 -12.80 -1.25
C GLY A 69 20.02 -13.57 0.01
N ILE A 70 19.38 -14.73 -0.14
CA ILE A 70 19.01 -15.62 0.97
C ILE A 70 20.27 -16.12 1.71
N LYS A 71 21.34 -16.42 0.97
CA LYS A 71 22.63 -16.85 1.55
C LYS A 71 23.32 -15.72 2.33
N ALA A 72 23.26 -14.49 1.83
CA ALA A 72 23.76 -13.30 2.54
C ALA A 72 22.97 -13.01 3.83
N ALA A 73 21.65 -13.17 3.79
CA ALA A 73 20.78 -13.06 4.97
C ALA A 73 21.13 -14.13 6.03
N SER A 74 21.33 -15.39 5.60
CA SER A 74 21.80 -16.48 6.47
C SER A 74 23.14 -16.16 7.15
N GLN A 75 24.11 -15.62 6.41
CA GLN A 75 25.40 -15.20 6.97
C GLN A 75 25.26 -14.06 7.99
N SER A 76 24.37 -13.11 7.74
CA SER A 76 24.09 -12.00 8.66
C SER A 76 23.48 -12.50 9.97
N LEU A 77 22.54 -13.46 9.92
CA LEU A 77 21.99 -14.10 11.12
C LEU A 77 23.04 -14.85 11.93
N LEU A 78 23.98 -15.53 11.29
CA LEU A 78 25.09 -16.20 11.98
C LEU A 78 26.05 -15.21 12.65
N LYS A 79 26.33 -14.08 11.99
CA LYS A 79 27.13 -12.98 12.54
C LYS A 79 26.46 -12.39 13.78
N ASN A 80 25.17 -12.05 13.69
CA ASN A 80 24.39 -11.52 14.81
C ASN A 80 24.38 -12.51 16.00
N ALA A 81 24.20 -13.81 15.73
CA ALA A 81 24.27 -14.86 16.75
C ALA A 81 25.66 -14.94 17.43
N GLN A 82 26.75 -14.72 16.70
CA GLN A 82 28.11 -14.74 17.23
C GLN A 82 28.44 -13.49 18.06
N GLU A 83 27.98 -12.33 17.62
CA GLU A 83 28.11 -11.06 18.35
C GLU A 83 27.36 -11.13 19.69
N GLN A 84 26.18 -11.74 19.69
CA GLN A 84 25.40 -11.92 20.91
C GLN A 84 26.00 -12.92 21.90
N ASP A 85 26.58 -14.03 21.42
CA ASP A 85 27.35 -14.96 22.27
C ASP A 85 28.59 -14.26 22.87
N SER A 86 29.25 -13.41 22.09
CA SER A 86 30.44 -12.66 22.52
C SER A 86 30.09 -11.59 23.57
N ALA A 87 28.97 -10.89 23.39
CA ALA A 87 28.42 -9.96 24.36
C ALA A 87 28.00 -10.66 25.67
N SER A 88 27.46 -11.88 25.58
CA SER A 88 27.01 -12.67 26.74
C SER A 88 28.15 -13.35 27.51
N THR A 89 29.29 -13.60 26.85
CA THR A 89 30.50 -14.22 27.46
C THR A 89 31.52 -13.20 27.95
N GLY A 90 31.37 -11.91 27.61
CA GLY A 90 32.24 -10.80 28.00
C GLY A 90 32.07 -10.27 29.43
N GLY A 91 31.54 -11.06 30.36
CA GLY A 91 31.43 -10.69 31.78
C GLY A 91 32.73 -10.95 32.55
N GLY A 92 33.69 -10.03 32.55
CA GLY A 92 34.85 -10.10 33.46
C GLY A 92 36.04 -9.15 33.19
N SER A 93 36.07 -8.03 33.92
CA SER A 93 37.22 -7.21 34.38
C SER A 93 38.28 -6.71 33.38
N GLY A 94 38.32 -5.38 33.20
CA GLY A 94 39.50 -4.61 32.75
C GLY A 94 39.31 -3.14 33.12
N GLY A 95 40.17 -2.60 33.99
CA GLY A 95 40.01 -1.26 34.57
C GLY A 95 40.64 -0.13 33.75
N GLY A 96 39.85 0.94 33.55
CA GLY A 96 40.21 2.36 33.33
C GLY A 96 41.01 2.75 32.07
N PRO A 97 40.92 4.02 31.58
CA PRO A 97 40.30 5.20 32.20
C PRO A 97 39.28 5.98 31.33
N GLY A 98 38.19 6.48 31.96
CA GLY A 98 37.59 7.81 31.73
C GLY A 98 36.81 8.16 30.45
N GLY A 99 35.49 8.42 30.60
CA GLY A 99 34.61 9.19 29.69
C GLY A 99 33.94 8.34 28.62
N SER A 100 32.63 8.38 28.35
CA SER A 100 31.54 9.34 28.58
C SER A 100 30.25 8.57 28.91
N GLY A 101 29.46 9.06 29.85
CA GLY A 101 28.21 8.41 30.27
C GLY A 101 27.16 8.45 29.15
N SER A 102 26.33 7.40 29.07
CA SER A 102 25.04 7.47 28.37
C SER A 102 24.30 8.73 28.82
N PRO A 103 23.68 9.49 27.91
CA PRO A 103 22.86 10.63 28.28
C PRO A 103 21.74 10.16 29.22
N GLY A 104 21.71 10.68 30.44
CA GLY A 104 20.47 10.78 31.19
C GLY A 104 19.46 11.54 30.34
N GLY A 105 18.17 11.25 30.51
CA GLY A 105 17.07 11.71 29.64
C GLY A 105 16.82 13.22 29.61
N ASN A 106 17.83 14.03 29.28
CA ASN A 106 17.80 15.47 29.15
C ASN A 106 18.35 15.83 27.76
N GLY A 107 17.55 16.53 26.93
CA GLY A 107 17.95 16.91 25.57
C GLY A 107 19.21 17.77 25.49
N GLN A 108 19.57 18.45 26.59
CA GLN A 108 20.84 19.15 26.72
C GLN A 108 22.04 18.19 26.66
N GLU A 109 21.92 17.00 27.24
CA GLU A 109 23.01 16.02 27.26
C GLU A 109 23.26 15.44 25.86
N LEU A 110 22.21 15.20 25.08
CA LEU A 110 22.35 14.83 23.67
C LEU A 110 23.00 15.98 22.88
N THR A 111 22.59 17.22 23.10
CA THR A 111 23.18 18.38 22.43
C THR A 111 24.68 18.51 22.74
N ASP A 112 25.07 18.34 24.00
CA ASP A 112 26.47 18.39 24.44
C ASP A 112 27.28 17.22 23.85
N LEU A 113 26.69 16.02 23.81
CA LEU A 113 27.28 14.82 23.20
C LEU A 113 27.56 15.05 21.70
N LEU A 114 26.55 15.48 20.94
CA LEU A 114 26.69 15.73 19.49
C LEU A 114 27.69 16.85 19.19
N SER A 115 27.76 17.87 20.06
CA SER A 115 28.70 18.99 19.93
C SER A 115 30.15 18.57 20.18
N GLY A 116 30.37 17.58 21.05
CA GLY A 116 31.69 17.01 21.33
C GLY A 116 32.21 16.06 20.23
N MET A 117 31.33 15.54 19.37
CA MET A 117 31.69 14.61 18.29
C MET A 117 32.22 15.31 17.04
N THR A 118 33.13 14.64 16.33
CA THR A 118 33.42 14.99 14.93
C THR A 118 32.21 14.72 14.03
N PRO A 119 32.12 15.30 12.82
CA PRO A 119 31.00 15.04 11.91
C PRO A 119 30.79 13.55 11.59
N GLN A 120 31.88 12.78 11.47
CA GLN A 120 31.81 11.35 11.21
C GLN A 120 31.26 10.58 12.42
N GLU A 121 31.80 10.82 13.62
CA GLU A 121 31.32 10.17 14.86
C GLU A 121 29.85 10.50 15.12
N ARG A 122 29.43 11.73 14.83
CA ARG A 122 28.03 12.16 14.95
C ARG A 122 27.12 11.36 14.02
N SER A 123 27.53 11.24 12.75
CA SER A 123 26.81 10.49 11.74
C SER A 123 26.74 8.98 12.07
N GLU A 124 27.80 8.41 12.64
CA GLU A 124 27.81 7.02 13.12
C GLU A 124 26.89 6.83 14.34
N TYR A 125 26.94 7.75 15.31
CA TYR A 125 26.09 7.71 16.50
C TYR A 125 24.60 7.83 16.15
N LEU A 126 24.22 8.78 15.29
CA LEU A 126 22.81 8.97 14.90
C LEU A 126 22.23 7.79 14.09
N ARG A 127 23.07 6.93 13.50
CA ARG A 127 22.64 5.68 12.87
C ARG A 127 22.58 4.48 13.83
N SER A 128 23.16 4.61 15.02
CA SER A 128 23.30 3.52 15.97
C SER A 128 21.97 3.11 16.60
N ASP A 129 21.87 1.85 16.99
CA ASP A 129 20.71 1.35 17.75
C ASP A 129 20.63 1.98 19.16
N GLU A 130 21.77 2.46 19.68
CA GLU A 130 21.81 3.22 20.94
C GLU A 130 21.00 4.50 20.83
N PHE A 131 21.25 5.31 19.80
CA PHE A 131 20.49 6.54 19.57
C PHE A 131 19.01 6.24 19.28
N LYS A 132 18.71 5.26 18.42
CA LYS A 132 17.32 4.88 18.11
C LYS A 132 16.54 4.48 19.36
N LYS A 133 17.15 3.65 20.23
CA LYS A 133 16.52 3.24 21.49
C LYS A 133 16.34 4.43 22.43
N TRP A 134 17.34 5.28 22.57
CA TRP A 134 17.25 6.47 23.40
C TRP A 134 16.16 7.43 22.92
N ALA A 135 16.07 7.68 21.61
CA ALA A 135 15.03 8.52 21.01
C ALA A 135 13.61 7.93 21.20
N LEU A 136 13.47 6.60 21.18
CA LEU A 136 12.21 5.93 21.50
C LEU A 136 11.79 6.13 22.98
N GLU A 137 12.77 6.15 23.89
CA GLU A 137 12.53 6.34 25.33
C GLU A 137 12.33 7.83 25.70
N HIS A 138 12.88 8.75 24.91
CA HIS A 138 12.90 10.20 25.13
C HIS A 138 12.50 11.00 23.87
N PRO A 139 11.28 10.82 23.33
CA PRO A 139 10.91 11.35 22.02
C PRO A 139 10.93 12.88 21.95
N GLU A 140 10.41 13.56 22.98
CA GLU A 140 10.35 15.03 23.00
C GLU A 140 11.75 15.66 23.16
N GLU A 141 12.57 15.09 24.04
CA GLU A 141 13.94 15.53 24.23
C GLU A 141 14.79 15.28 22.97
N ALA A 142 14.59 14.13 22.31
CA ALA A 142 15.25 13.81 21.06
C ALA A 142 14.84 14.79 19.95
N LYS A 143 13.54 15.09 19.82
CA LYS A 143 13.04 16.05 18.82
C LYS A 143 13.63 17.43 19.04
N ALA A 144 13.56 17.94 20.26
CA ALA A 144 14.11 19.25 20.60
C ALA A 144 15.62 19.33 20.31
N ALA A 145 16.40 18.31 20.70
CA ALA A 145 17.84 18.29 20.49
C ALA A 145 18.22 18.16 19.00
N MET A 146 17.55 17.29 18.25
CA MET A 146 17.80 17.08 16.82
C MET A 146 17.44 18.31 16.00
N ASP A 147 16.33 18.97 16.31
CA ASP A 147 15.93 20.22 15.66
C ASP A 147 16.91 21.35 15.95
N ALA A 148 17.32 21.51 17.20
CA ALA A 148 18.32 22.51 17.58
C ALA A 148 19.68 22.24 16.90
N ALA A 149 20.08 20.96 16.77
CA ALA A 149 21.28 20.59 16.03
C ALA A 149 21.17 20.95 14.54
N ALA A 150 20.01 20.72 13.92
CA ALA A 150 19.78 21.06 12.52
C ALA A 150 19.73 22.57 12.29
N ASP A 151 19.09 23.32 13.19
CA ASP A 151 18.95 24.78 13.08
C ASP A 151 20.23 25.55 13.38
N SER A 152 21.09 25.01 14.25
CA SER A 152 22.43 25.55 14.50
C SER A 152 23.45 25.18 13.43
N GLY A 153 23.11 24.27 12.51
CA GLY A 153 24.04 23.72 11.51
C GLY A 153 25.03 22.70 12.07
N LEU A 154 24.81 22.20 13.30
CA LEU A 154 25.59 21.11 13.88
C LEU A 154 25.38 19.81 13.08
N ILE A 155 24.17 19.56 12.60
CA ILE A 155 23.89 18.54 11.58
C ILE A 155 23.37 19.21 10.32
N GLU A 156 23.67 18.62 9.16
CA GLU A 156 23.08 19.07 7.91
C GLU A 156 21.58 18.77 7.92
N LYS A 157 20.75 19.77 7.60
CA LYS A 157 19.29 19.61 7.52
C LYS A 157 18.93 18.44 6.59
N LYS A 158 19.57 18.35 5.42
CA LYS A 158 19.34 17.29 4.43
C LYS A 158 20.08 15.98 4.70
N SER A 159 20.60 15.78 5.92
CA SER A 159 21.26 14.52 6.26
C SER A 159 20.26 13.36 6.27
N PRO A 160 20.63 12.16 5.77
CA PRO A 160 19.77 10.98 5.83
C PRO A 160 19.30 10.64 7.26
N GLU A 161 20.14 10.89 8.26
CA GLU A 161 19.86 10.64 9.67
C GLU A 161 18.77 11.55 10.22
N TYR A 162 18.80 12.85 9.90
CA TYR A 162 17.78 13.79 10.35
C TYR A 162 16.45 13.58 9.60
N SER A 163 16.51 13.28 8.31
CA SER A 163 15.34 12.92 7.52
C SER A 163 14.65 11.66 8.06
N GLN A 164 15.42 10.60 8.34
CA GLN A 164 14.90 9.37 8.94
C GLN A 164 14.37 9.62 10.35
N PHE A 165 15.11 10.37 11.18
CA PHE A 165 14.68 10.71 12.54
C PHE A 165 13.33 11.44 12.55
N LEU A 166 13.13 12.46 11.73
CA LEU A 166 11.86 13.19 11.65
C LEU A 166 10.73 12.28 11.16
N SER A 167 11.02 11.41 10.19
CA SER A 167 10.04 10.45 9.68
C SER A 167 9.59 9.48 10.77
N ASP A 168 10.54 8.91 11.50
CA ASP A 168 10.28 7.97 12.59
C ASP A 168 9.57 8.66 13.76
N TYR A 169 10.02 9.86 14.16
CA TYR A 169 9.43 10.60 15.27
C TYR A 169 7.94 10.85 15.03
N TRP A 170 7.57 11.43 13.88
CA TRP A 170 6.18 11.78 13.61
C TRP A 170 5.28 10.56 13.39
N ASN A 171 5.78 9.50 12.75
CA ASN A 171 5.05 8.23 12.67
C ASN A 171 4.82 7.61 14.05
N GLN A 172 5.84 7.62 14.92
CA GLN A 172 5.70 7.13 16.28
C GLN A 172 4.75 7.98 17.11
N GLN A 173 4.73 9.30 16.92
CA GLN A 173 3.76 10.17 17.59
C GLN A 173 2.33 9.82 17.17
N ALA A 174 2.05 9.69 15.87
CA ALA A 174 0.74 9.28 15.38
C ALA A 174 0.32 7.91 15.94
N MET A 175 1.23 6.92 15.92
CA MET A 175 0.95 5.59 16.49
C MET A 175 0.74 5.63 18.01
N ARG A 176 1.53 6.40 18.76
CA ARG A 176 1.39 6.54 20.22
C ARG A 176 0.07 7.17 20.60
N GLU A 177 -0.35 8.23 19.90
CA GLU A 177 -1.62 8.91 20.13
C GLU A 177 -2.80 7.95 19.94
N MET A 178 -2.73 7.08 18.92
CA MET A 178 -3.76 6.08 18.67
C MET A 178 -3.60 4.79 19.49
N GLY A 179 -2.53 4.65 20.27
CA GLY A 179 -2.19 3.42 20.98
C GLY A 179 -1.95 2.22 20.04
N ILE A 180 -1.36 2.46 18.87
CA ILE A 180 -0.89 1.43 17.94
C ILE A 180 0.52 1.02 18.37
N ASP A 181 0.73 -0.27 18.64
CA ASP A 181 2.06 -0.81 18.93
C ASP A 181 2.72 -1.31 17.62
N PRO A 182 3.75 -0.60 17.12
CA PRO A 182 4.42 -0.98 15.87
C PRO A 182 5.08 -2.36 15.95
N SER A 183 5.45 -2.84 17.14
CA SER A 183 6.09 -4.15 17.32
C SER A 183 5.13 -5.32 17.11
N THR A 184 3.82 -5.06 17.22
CA THR A 184 2.75 -6.04 16.99
C THR A 184 2.02 -5.85 15.68
N TRP A 185 2.32 -4.80 14.91
CA TRP A 185 1.64 -4.52 13.64
C TRP A 185 2.19 -5.40 12.50
N ASP A 186 1.78 -6.66 12.48
CA ASP A 186 2.15 -7.67 11.50
C ASP A 186 0.96 -7.99 10.56
N THR A 187 0.98 -7.39 9.38
CA THR A 187 -0.02 -7.53 8.31
C THR A 187 -0.15 -8.97 7.80
N SER A 188 0.91 -9.78 7.86
CA SER A 188 0.92 -11.18 7.42
C SER A 188 0.03 -12.12 8.28
N LYS A 189 -0.43 -11.61 9.43
CA LYS A 189 -1.39 -12.29 10.31
C LYS A 189 -2.85 -12.14 9.87
N GLY A 190 -3.11 -11.35 8.82
CA GLY A 190 -4.45 -11.17 8.24
C GLY A 190 -5.31 -10.15 8.98
N THR A 191 -6.52 -9.97 8.47
CA THR A 191 -7.43 -8.87 8.82
C THR A 191 -7.94 -8.97 10.25
N GLU A 192 -8.31 -10.17 10.69
CA GLU A 192 -8.85 -10.39 12.04
C GLU A 192 -7.83 -10.00 13.12
N TYR A 193 -6.56 -10.37 12.94
CA TYR A 193 -5.49 -10.00 13.87
C TYR A 193 -5.24 -8.48 13.89
N ASN A 194 -5.29 -7.83 12.73
CA ASN A 194 -5.01 -6.40 12.58
C ASN A 194 -6.23 -5.50 12.79
N TRP A 195 -7.41 -6.06 13.11
CA TRP A 195 -8.68 -5.32 13.09
C TRP A 195 -8.67 -4.05 13.94
N GLU A 196 -8.18 -4.13 15.18
CA GLU A 196 -8.08 -2.97 16.07
C GLU A 196 -7.11 -1.91 15.54
N THR A 197 -6.03 -2.32 14.89
CA THR A 197 -5.08 -1.39 14.27
C THR A 197 -5.70 -0.69 13.06
N ILE A 198 -6.41 -1.43 12.21
CA ILE A 198 -7.13 -0.86 11.04
C ILE A 198 -8.14 0.19 11.50
N LYS A 199 -8.94 -0.12 12.53
CA LYS A 199 -9.88 0.84 13.12
C LYS A 199 -9.16 2.10 13.60
N LYS A 200 -8.08 1.95 14.36
CA LYS A 200 -7.28 3.08 14.87
C LYS A 200 -6.69 3.94 13.74
N VAL A 201 -6.24 3.34 12.65
CA VAL A 201 -5.75 4.06 11.46
C VAL A 201 -6.82 4.98 10.88
N TYR A 202 -8.06 4.49 10.73
CA TYR A 202 -9.14 5.33 10.20
C TYR A 202 -9.67 6.33 11.24
N ASP A 203 -9.74 5.95 12.53
CA ASP A 203 -10.13 6.84 13.62
C ASP A 203 -9.17 8.04 13.71
N PHE A 204 -7.87 7.84 13.47
CA PHE A 204 -6.88 8.92 13.38
C PHE A 204 -7.28 9.97 12.34
N TYR A 205 -7.55 9.54 11.11
CA TYR A 205 -7.93 10.45 10.03
C TYR A 205 -9.30 11.11 10.27
N GLY A 206 -10.23 10.39 10.89
CA GLY A 206 -11.52 10.96 11.29
C GLY A 206 -11.34 12.06 12.33
N GLN A 207 -10.52 11.83 13.36
CA GLN A 207 -10.21 12.82 14.38
C GLN A 207 -9.50 14.05 13.79
N ALA A 208 -8.55 13.83 12.88
CA ALA A 208 -7.85 14.90 12.17
C ALA A 208 -8.85 15.82 11.44
N PHE A 209 -9.72 15.26 10.60
CA PHE A 209 -10.72 16.04 9.88
C PHE A 209 -11.74 16.73 10.80
N LEU A 210 -12.22 16.04 11.84
CA LEU A 210 -13.19 16.63 12.78
C LEU A 210 -12.58 17.80 13.57
N SER A 211 -11.28 17.76 13.84
CA SER A 211 -10.54 18.85 14.48
C SER A 211 -10.27 20.02 13.53
N ASN A 212 -9.97 19.72 12.26
CA ASN A 212 -9.69 20.69 11.21
C ASN A 212 -10.30 20.22 9.87
N PRO A 213 -11.45 20.79 9.46
CA PRO A 213 -12.14 20.42 8.22
C PRO A 213 -11.37 20.72 6.93
N ASP A 214 -10.30 21.52 6.99
CA ASP A 214 -9.44 21.75 5.83
C ASP A 214 -8.57 20.52 5.52
N LEU A 215 -8.47 19.54 6.42
CA LEU A 215 -7.82 18.24 6.19
C LEU A 215 -8.73 17.28 5.41
N GLN A 216 -9.22 17.72 4.24
CA GLN A 216 -10.21 17.00 3.44
C GLN A 216 -9.74 15.62 2.99
N TRP A 217 -8.44 15.42 2.75
CA TRP A 217 -7.88 14.10 2.43
C TRP A 217 -8.10 13.12 3.59
N ALA A 218 -7.88 13.54 4.84
CA ALA A 218 -8.12 12.71 6.02
C ALA A 218 -9.62 12.37 6.17
N GLY A 219 -10.49 13.35 5.90
CA GLY A 219 -11.93 13.12 5.90
C GLY A 219 -12.36 12.09 4.83
N MET A 220 -11.83 12.22 3.62
CA MET A 220 -12.07 11.27 2.53
C MET A 220 -11.55 9.87 2.85
N ALA A 221 -10.32 9.76 3.38
CA ALA A 221 -9.72 8.50 3.80
C ALA A 221 -10.57 7.78 4.87
N ASN A 222 -11.09 8.52 5.86
CA ASN A 222 -12.00 7.96 6.86
C ASN A 222 -13.36 7.52 6.26
N MET A 223 -13.91 8.27 5.30
CA MET A 223 -15.17 7.90 4.66
C MET A 223 -15.03 6.67 3.77
N ILE A 224 -13.92 6.55 3.03
CA ILE A 224 -13.64 5.41 2.15
C ILE A 224 -13.25 4.17 2.93
N GLY A 225 -12.52 4.34 4.04
CA GLY A 225 -11.97 3.25 4.86
C GLY A 225 -12.91 2.07 5.14
N PRO A 226 -14.20 2.29 5.48
CA PRO A 226 -15.17 1.22 5.68
C PRO A 226 -15.37 0.26 4.50
N SER A 227 -15.49 0.75 3.27
CA SER A 227 -15.67 -0.14 2.10
C SER A 227 -14.38 -0.89 1.78
N PHE A 228 -13.22 -0.23 1.95
CA PHE A 228 -11.92 -0.85 1.78
C PHE A 228 -11.66 -1.96 2.83
N ALA A 229 -11.92 -1.68 4.12
CA ALA A 229 -11.80 -2.65 5.21
C ALA A 229 -12.86 -3.77 5.13
N GLY A 230 -14.06 -3.46 4.61
CA GLY A 230 -15.06 -4.47 4.24
C GLY A 230 -14.53 -5.43 3.17
N GLY A 231 -13.83 -4.90 2.16
CA GLY A 231 -13.13 -5.69 1.15
C GLY A 231 -12.11 -6.66 1.75
N PHE A 232 -11.33 -6.24 2.76
CA PHE A 232 -10.37 -7.13 3.44
C PHE A 232 -11.03 -8.37 4.05
N LYS A 233 -12.18 -8.17 4.70
CA LYS A 233 -12.95 -9.25 5.35
C LYS A 233 -13.54 -10.23 4.34
N ASP A 234 -13.85 -9.74 3.14
CA ASP A 234 -14.69 -10.45 2.17
C ASP A 234 -13.89 -10.96 0.96
N MET A 235 -12.55 -11.01 1.03
CA MET A 235 -11.72 -11.51 -0.09
C MET A 235 -12.09 -12.93 -0.55
N ALA A 236 -12.57 -13.77 0.37
CA ALA A 236 -13.03 -15.11 0.02
C ALA A 236 -14.31 -15.12 -0.85
N MET A 237 -15.12 -14.06 -0.80
CA MET A 237 -16.33 -13.92 -1.63
C MET A 237 -16.00 -13.86 -3.12
N LEU A 238 -14.80 -13.38 -3.50
CA LEU A 238 -14.39 -13.31 -4.90
C LEU A 238 -14.45 -14.68 -5.60
N ARG A 239 -14.21 -15.78 -4.86
CA ARG A 239 -14.35 -17.15 -5.37
C ARG A 239 -15.82 -17.46 -5.72
N ASP A 240 -16.73 -17.10 -4.84
CA ASP A 240 -18.17 -17.33 -5.01
C ASP A 240 -18.75 -16.47 -6.16
N LEU A 241 -18.26 -15.24 -6.30
CA LEU A 241 -18.65 -14.35 -7.40
C LEU A 241 -18.10 -14.86 -8.75
N ALA A 242 -16.85 -15.31 -8.79
CA ALA A 242 -16.25 -15.91 -9.98
C ALA A 242 -17.01 -17.17 -10.44
N GLN A 243 -17.37 -18.05 -9.50
CA GLN A 243 -18.17 -19.24 -9.81
C GLN A 243 -19.55 -18.89 -10.38
N GLN A 244 -20.22 -17.88 -9.81
CA GLN A 244 -21.53 -17.44 -10.30
C GLN A 244 -21.47 -16.82 -11.70
N ILE A 245 -20.40 -16.09 -12.04
CA ILE A 245 -20.18 -15.56 -13.39
C ILE A 245 -19.96 -16.71 -14.38
N ALA A 246 -19.14 -17.69 -14.02
CA ALA A 246 -18.84 -18.86 -14.86
C ALA A 246 -20.08 -19.73 -15.15
N ASP A 247 -21.01 -19.83 -14.19
CA ASP A 247 -22.22 -20.65 -14.31
C ASP A 247 -23.38 -19.96 -15.07
N ASN A 248 -23.20 -18.73 -15.55
CA ASN A 248 -24.24 -17.92 -16.21
C ASN A 248 -23.94 -17.72 -17.72
N PRO A 249 -24.96 -17.57 -18.60
CA PRO A 249 -24.78 -17.20 -20.03
C PRO A 249 -24.02 -15.90 -20.32
N ALA A 250 -23.58 -15.15 -19.31
CA ALA A 250 -22.61 -14.07 -19.49
C ALA A 250 -21.25 -14.52 -20.07
N SER A 251 -20.97 -15.82 -20.09
CA SER A 251 -19.82 -16.42 -20.79
C SER A 251 -19.80 -16.14 -22.31
N ASP A 252 -20.92 -15.72 -22.91
CA ASP A 252 -21.00 -15.33 -24.33
C ASP A 252 -20.61 -13.86 -24.60
N ILE A 253 -20.37 -13.04 -23.56
CA ILE A 253 -19.95 -11.64 -23.69
C ILE A 253 -18.45 -11.58 -23.94
N PRO A 254 -17.94 -10.77 -24.89
CA PRO A 254 -16.52 -10.74 -25.23
C PRO A 254 -15.67 -9.94 -24.23
N ILE A 255 -15.75 -10.23 -22.93
CA ILE A 255 -14.97 -9.52 -21.92
C ILE A 255 -13.51 -10.01 -21.95
N PRO A 256 -12.52 -9.10 -21.97
CA PRO A 256 -11.11 -9.47 -22.12
C PRO A 256 -10.54 -10.46 -21.08
N VAL A 257 -11.14 -10.58 -19.91
CA VAL A 257 -10.61 -11.36 -18.77
C VAL A 257 -11.47 -12.57 -18.36
N LEU A 258 -12.55 -12.91 -19.08
CA LEU A 258 -13.46 -13.99 -18.68
C LEU A 258 -12.77 -15.35 -18.48
N ASP A 259 -11.93 -15.75 -19.43
CA ASP A 259 -11.17 -17.02 -19.35
C ASP A 259 -10.30 -17.10 -18.07
N GLN A 260 -9.86 -15.96 -17.54
CA GLN A 260 -9.11 -15.90 -16.29
C GLN A 260 -10.03 -15.88 -15.06
N ILE A 261 -11.20 -15.25 -15.15
CA ILE A 261 -12.22 -15.24 -14.08
C ILE A 261 -12.69 -16.65 -13.77
N GLU A 262 -12.92 -17.49 -14.79
CA GLU A 262 -13.29 -18.90 -14.58
C GLU A 262 -12.24 -19.68 -13.77
N GLN A 263 -10.96 -19.33 -13.93
CA GLN A 263 -9.86 -19.94 -13.18
C GLN A 263 -9.83 -19.49 -11.71
N LEU A 264 -10.41 -18.33 -11.38
CA LEU A 264 -10.47 -17.81 -10.01
C LEU A 264 -11.41 -18.61 -9.11
N ALA A 265 -12.42 -19.31 -9.66
CA ALA A 265 -13.27 -20.19 -8.88
C ALA A 265 -12.47 -21.31 -8.17
N GLY A 266 -11.30 -21.66 -8.71
CA GLY A 266 -10.36 -22.62 -8.13
C GLY A 266 -9.29 -22.02 -7.20
N MET A 267 -9.32 -20.71 -6.92
CA MET A 267 -8.30 -20.02 -6.13
C MET A 267 -8.16 -20.62 -4.74
N THR A 268 -6.93 -20.86 -4.30
CA THR A 268 -6.58 -21.40 -2.99
C THR A 268 -6.65 -20.36 -1.88
N ASP A 269 -6.79 -20.81 -0.63
CA ASP A 269 -6.76 -19.91 0.53
C ASP A 269 -5.40 -19.19 0.68
N ALA A 270 -4.32 -19.77 0.15
CA ALA A 270 -3.00 -19.14 0.13
C ALA A 270 -2.94 -17.93 -0.83
N GLU A 271 -3.62 -18.01 -1.97
CA GLU A 271 -3.75 -16.91 -2.92
C GLU A 271 -4.64 -15.80 -2.35
N ILE A 272 -5.78 -16.15 -1.73
CA ILE A 272 -6.63 -15.17 -1.01
C ILE A 272 -5.80 -14.44 0.06
N LYS A 273 -5.00 -15.18 0.83
CA LYS A 273 -4.14 -14.60 1.86
C LYS A 273 -3.09 -13.65 1.29
N PHE A 274 -2.57 -13.92 0.09
CA PHE A 274 -1.63 -13.00 -0.57
C PHE A 274 -2.30 -11.64 -0.80
N TYR A 275 -3.46 -11.59 -1.46
CA TYR A 275 -4.15 -10.33 -1.73
C TYR A 275 -4.64 -9.64 -0.46
N GLU A 276 -5.12 -10.39 0.53
CA GLU A 276 -5.45 -9.85 1.85
C GLU A 276 -4.23 -9.17 2.49
N THR A 277 -3.06 -9.83 2.47
CA THR A 277 -1.83 -9.27 3.04
C THR A 277 -1.36 -8.04 2.26
N SER A 278 -1.38 -8.08 0.92
CA SER A 278 -1.02 -6.93 0.08
C SER A 278 -1.90 -5.71 0.35
N MET A 279 -3.21 -5.91 0.51
CA MET A 279 -4.15 -4.85 0.83
C MET A 279 -3.91 -4.25 2.23
N LEU A 280 -3.53 -5.08 3.21
CA LEU A 280 -3.13 -4.63 4.56
C LEU A 280 -1.79 -3.91 4.57
N ASP A 281 -0.82 -4.38 3.78
CA ASP A 281 0.48 -3.72 3.58
C ASP A 281 0.29 -2.33 2.98
N MET A 282 -0.52 -2.22 1.92
CA MET A 282 -0.90 -0.96 1.30
C MET A 282 -1.56 0.01 2.30
N ASN A 283 -2.48 -0.47 3.15
CA ASN A 283 -3.08 0.35 4.21
C ASN A 283 -2.04 0.87 5.22
N LYS A 284 -1.11 0.02 5.63
CA LYS A 284 -0.02 0.38 6.54
C LYS A 284 0.93 1.38 5.90
N GLU A 285 1.25 1.21 4.62
CA GLU A 285 2.10 2.12 3.86
C GLU A 285 1.48 3.52 3.73
N ILE A 286 0.20 3.61 3.37
CA ILE A 286 -0.54 4.88 3.37
C ILE A 286 -0.45 5.56 4.74
N PHE A 287 -0.66 4.80 5.83
CA PHE A 287 -0.56 5.36 7.17
C PHE A 287 0.83 5.88 7.50
N LEU A 288 1.88 5.12 7.21
CA LEU A 288 3.26 5.51 7.52
C LEU A 288 3.78 6.68 6.67
N ASP A 289 3.15 7.02 5.54
CA ASP A 289 3.47 8.23 4.79
C ASP A 289 2.59 9.43 5.19
N GLN A 290 1.27 9.23 5.26
CA GLN A 290 0.31 10.33 5.43
C GLN A 290 0.13 10.72 6.90
N ALA A 291 0.11 9.76 7.84
CA ALA A 291 -0.07 10.07 9.25
C ALA A 291 1.10 10.89 9.81
N ARG A 292 2.33 10.63 9.38
CA ARG A 292 3.50 11.49 9.68
C ARG A 292 3.23 12.95 9.39
N GLN A 293 2.73 13.25 8.20
CA GLN A 293 2.55 14.63 7.74
C GLN A 293 1.39 15.30 8.49
N HIS A 294 0.26 14.59 8.64
CA HIS A 294 -0.88 15.08 9.41
C HIS A 294 -0.50 15.32 10.88
N GLN A 295 0.25 14.41 11.51
CA GLN A 295 0.70 14.56 12.88
C GLN A 295 1.61 15.78 13.05
N ALA A 296 2.57 15.96 12.14
CA ALA A 296 3.47 17.11 12.13
C ALA A 296 2.70 18.42 12.01
N TYR A 297 1.77 18.50 11.05
CA TYR A 297 0.95 19.68 10.82
C TYR A 297 0.01 19.99 11.99
N MET A 298 -0.68 18.99 12.55
CA MET A 298 -1.61 19.20 13.66
C MET A 298 -0.91 19.69 14.94
N ASN A 299 0.36 19.30 15.15
CA ASN A 299 1.10 19.66 16.36
C ASN A 299 1.98 20.91 16.20
N GLY A 300 2.49 21.19 15.01
CA GLY A 300 3.43 22.30 14.77
C GLY A 300 3.12 23.17 13.55
N GLY A 301 1.98 22.95 12.89
CA GLY A 301 1.54 23.72 11.74
C GLY A 301 2.46 23.60 10.53
N ILE A 302 2.42 24.61 9.66
CA ILE A 302 3.22 24.66 8.45
C ILE A 302 4.73 24.67 8.70
N ASP A 303 5.19 25.10 9.89
CA ASP A 303 6.61 25.12 10.25
C ASP A 303 7.20 23.71 10.33
N GLU A 304 6.44 22.74 10.85
CA GLU A 304 6.90 21.34 10.89
C GLU A 304 6.82 20.65 9.53
N ILE A 305 5.87 21.03 8.68
CA ILE A 305 5.88 20.62 7.27
C ILE A 305 7.11 21.17 6.53
N ASN A 306 7.43 22.45 6.74
CA ASN A 306 8.63 23.07 6.17
C ASN A 306 9.90 22.37 6.67
N ARG A 307 9.94 21.94 7.93
CA ARG A 307 11.05 21.17 8.50
C ARG A 307 11.18 19.79 7.85
N LEU A 308 10.07 19.07 7.62
CA LEU A 308 10.05 17.82 6.86
C LEU A 308 10.55 18.01 5.42
N ARG A 309 10.18 19.11 4.76
CA ARG A 309 10.69 19.45 3.42
C ARG A 309 12.19 19.74 3.45
N ASP A 310 12.63 20.56 4.39
CA ASP A 310 14.02 21.01 4.50
C ASP A 310 14.96 19.84 4.83
N SER A 311 14.46 18.82 5.52
CA SER A 311 15.20 17.57 5.75
C SER A 311 15.19 16.61 4.57
N GLY A 312 14.26 16.78 3.63
CA GLY A 312 14.01 15.84 2.53
C GLY A 312 13.21 14.61 2.96
N ALA A 313 12.55 14.65 4.13
CA ALA A 313 11.60 13.62 4.55
C ALA A 313 10.30 13.66 3.72
N ILE A 314 9.96 14.83 3.17
CA ILE A 314 8.96 14.99 2.11
C ILE A 314 9.56 15.81 0.97
N ASP A 315 9.04 15.61 -0.24
CA ASP A 315 9.46 16.39 -1.41
C ASP A 315 8.83 17.81 -1.42
N PRO A 316 9.37 18.74 -2.23
CA PRO A 316 8.84 20.10 -2.30
C PRO A 316 7.39 20.21 -2.77
N GLY A 317 6.93 19.33 -3.66
CA GLY A 317 5.55 19.35 -4.17
C GLY A 317 4.55 18.94 -3.08
N THR A 318 4.90 17.95 -2.28
CA THR A 318 4.11 17.59 -1.08
C THR A 318 4.04 18.75 -0.09
N ALA A 319 5.15 19.46 0.15
CA ALA A 319 5.14 20.63 1.03
C ALA A 319 4.31 21.81 0.48
N GLU A 320 4.29 21.98 -0.85
CA GLU A 320 3.42 22.98 -1.52
C GLU A 320 1.94 22.62 -1.36
N ALA A 321 1.57 21.34 -1.47
CA ALA A 321 0.21 20.88 -1.21
C ALA A 321 -0.25 21.25 0.22
N TRP A 322 0.62 21.06 1.21
CA TRP A 322 0.34 21.49 2.59
C TRP A 322 0.26 23.02 2.73
N ALA A 323 1.06 23.79 2.00
CA ALA A 323 0.93 25.25 2.00
C ALA A 323 -0.41 25.71 1.39
N HIS A 324 -0.93 25.00 0.39
CA HIS A 324 -2.28 25.24 -0.12
C HIS A 324 -3.36 24.93 0.93
N ILE A 325 -3.20 23.84 1.70
CA ILE A 325 -4.10 23.50 2.81
C ILE A 325 -4.05 24.55 3.93
N ASP A 326 -2.85 24.98 4.33
CA ASP A 326 -2.64 25.98 5.40
C ASP A 326 -3.18 27.38 5.04
N SER A 327 -3.33 27.67 3.74
CA SER A 327 -3.81 28.97 3.27
C SER A 327 -5.22 29.34 3.76
N GLY A 328 -6.06 28.34 4.05
CA GLY A 328 -7.48 28.51 4.37
C GLY A 328 -8.34 29.02 3.21
N ASP A 329 -7.77 29.22 2.00
CA ASP A 329 -8.55 29.54 0.80
C ASP A 329 -9.25 28.27 0.29
N PRO A 330 -10.59 28.24 0.15
CA PRO A 330 -11.30 26.99 -0.18
C PRO A 330 -10.85 26.31 -1.47
N ALA A 331 -10.42 27.09 -2.50
CA ALA A 331 -9.94 26.51 -3.75
C ALA A 331 -8.55 25.90 -3.58
N GLN A 332 -7.66 26.58 -2.85
CA GLN A 332 -6.33 26.07 -2.51
C GLN A 332 -6.41 24.85 -1.58
N VAL A 333 -7.24 24.88 -0.56
CA VAL A 333 -7.46 23.73 0.35
C VAL A 333 -7.88 22.50 -0.45
N LYS A 334 -8.84 22.65 -1.37
CA LYS A 334 -9.25 21.57 -2.27
C LYS A 334 -8.10 21.07 -3.15
N GLU A 335 -7.33 21.98 -3.74
CA GLU A 335 -6.18 21.66 -4.59
C GLU A 335 -5.09 20.89 -3.82
N GLY A 336 -4.71 21.37 -2.64
CA GLY A 336 -3.71 20.72 -1.79
C GLY A 336 -4.13 19.31 -1.36
N ASN A 337 -5.38 19.13 -0.91
CA ASN A 337 -5.88 17.80 -0.57
C ASN A 337 -5.98 16.87 -1.80
N THR A 338 -6.30 17.42 -2.97
CA THR A 338 -6.30 16.64 -4.22
C THR A 338 -4.89 16.19 -4.60
N ALA A 339 -3.87 17.03 -4.34
CA ALA A 339 -2.47 16.66 -4.57
C ALA A 339 -2.00 15.57 -3.59
N LEU A 340 -2.39 15.62 -2.31
CA LEU A 340 -2.13 14.53 -1.36
C LEU A 340 -2.81 13.23 -1.79
N LEU A 341 -4.05 13.29 -2.29
CA LEU A 341 -4.76 12.14 -2.85
C LEU A 341 -4.05 11.57 -4.09
N TYR A 342 -3.59 12.44 -4.99
CA TYR A 342 -2.85 12.02 -6.18
C TYR A 342 -1.56 11.28 -5.79
N ARG A 343 -0.79 11.85 -4.85
CA ARG A 343 0.43 11.24 -4.31
C ARG A 343 0.13 9.85 -3.75
N GLU A 344 -0.88 9.72 -2.89
CA GLU A 344 -1.29 8.43 -2.36
C GLU A 344 -1.53 7.41 -3.48
N GLN A 345 -2.36 7.78 -4.46
CA GLN A 345 -2.84 6.85 -5.46
C GLN A 345 -1.80 6.49 -6.54
N ASN A 346 -0.83 7.38 -6.82
CA ASN A 346 0.08 7.24 -7.96
C ASN A 346 1.57 7.15 -7.59
N GLU A 347 1.93 7.47 -6.34
CA GLU A 347 3.33 7.40 -5.88
C GLU A 347 3.50 6.42 -4.72
N ILE A 348 2.53 6.38 -3.80
CA ILE A 348 2.63 5.55 -2.59
C ILE A 348 2.20 4.11 -2.89
N ILE A 349 1.01 3.92 -3.47
CA ILE A 349 0.42 2.58 -3.62
C ILE A 349 0.43 2.05 -5.06
N ALA A 350 1.09 2.76 -5.97
CA ALA A 350 1.11 2.38 -7.38
C ALA A 350 1.79 1.03 -7.62
N ASP A 351 2.87 0.76 -6.88
CA ASP A 351 3.59 -0.51 -6.93
C ASP A 351 2.83 -1.63 -6.22
N ASP A 352 2.12 -1.39 -5.12
CA ASP A 352 1.22 -2.36 -4.48
C ASP A 352 0.21 -2.95 -5.47
N TYR A 353 -0.51 -2.07 -6.18
CA TYR A 353 -1.48 -2.50 -7.19
C TYR A 353 -0.80 -3.21 -8.37
N THR A 354 0.37 -2.73 -8.79
CA THR A 354 1.17 -3.39 -9.84
C THR A 354 1.58 -4.79 -9.41
N ASN A 355 1.99 -4.97 -8.14
CA ASN A 355 2.39 -6.24 -7.57
C ASN A 355 1.20 -7.21 -7.50
N MET A 356 0.02 -6.73 -7.08
CA MET A 356 -1.22 -7.53 -7.10
C MET A 356 -1.61 -7.93 -8.52
N ARG A 357 -1.60 -7.00 -9.48
CA ARG A 357 -1.98 -7.28 -10.88
C ARG A 357 -1.02 -8.27 -11.55
N ASN A 358 0.28 -8.17 -11.28
CA ASN A 358 1.30 -9.04 -11.86
C ASN A 358 1.41 -10.42 -11.19
N HIS A 359 0.72 -10.64 -10.07
CA HIS A 359 0.60 -11.96 -9.47
C HIS A 359 -0.10 -12.93 -10.44
N PRO A 360 0.21 -14.24 -10.47
CA PRO A 360 -0.53 -15.19 -11.30
C PRO A 360 -2.05 -15.11 -11.07
N GLY A 361 -2.81 -14.86 -12.14
CA GLY A 361 -4.26 -14.63 -12.08
C GLY A 361 -4.68 -13.26 -11.50
N GLY A 362 -3.73 -12.40 -11.15
CA GLY A 362 -3.96 -11.14 -10.45
C GLY A 362 -4.70 -10.08 -11.25
N GLU A 363 -4.57 -10.08 -12.58
CA GLU A 363 -5.40 -9.24 -13.44
C GLU A 363 -6.89 -9.55 -13.27
N ALA A 364 -7.28 -10.82 -13.22
CA ALA A 364 -8.66 -11.20 -12.96
C ALA A 364 -9.09 -10.90 -11.52
N VAL A 365 -8.23 -11.13 -10.52
CA VAL A 365 -8.57 -10.81 -9.12
C VAL A 365 -8.84 -9.32 -8.94
N THR A 366 -7.96 -8.48 -9.46
CA THR A 366 -8.10 -7.02 -9.38
C THR A 366 -9.28 -6.51 -10.20
N TYR A 367 -9.60 -7.15 -11.32
CA TYR A 367 -10.84 -6.90 -12.05
C TYR A 367 -12.09 -7.24 -11.24
N MET A 368 -12.09 -8.38 -10.52
CA MET A 368 -13.22 -8.76 -9.65
C MET A 368 -13.37 -7.82 -8.45
N VAL A 369 -12.26 -7.32 -7.90
CA VAL A 369 -12.28 -6.23 -6.90
C VAL A 369 -12.86 -4.95 -7.50
N THR A 370 -12.57 -4.65 -8.76
CA THR A 370 -13.14 -3.49 -9.49
C THR A 370 -14.66 -3.63 -9.64
N LEU A 371 -15.14 -4.83 -9.97
CA LEU A 371 -16.57 -5.13 -10.11
C LEU A 371 -17.30 -5.09 -8.76
N ALA A 372 -16.72 -5.68 -7.71
CA ALA A 372 -17.36 -5.80 -6.40
C ALA A 372 -17.22 -4.55 -5.52
N GLY A 373 -16.30 -3.64 -5.87
CA GLY A 373 -16.01 -2.44 -5.10
C GLY A 373 -17.21 -1.48 -5.07
N GLU A 374 -17.68 -1.18 -3.86
CA GLU A 374 -18.75 -0.21 -3.62
C GLU A 374 -18.21 1.09 -3.00
N PRO A 375 -18.67 2.25 -3.45
CA PRO A 375 -18.32 3.51 -2.83
C PRO A 375 -19.07 3.67 -1.50
N SER A 376 -18.38 4.22 -0.51
CA SER A 376 -18.93 4.57 0.81
C SER A 376 -19.20 6.07 0.98
N ILE A 377 -18.78 6.87 -0.01
CA ILE A 377 -19.08 8.30 -0.09
C ILE A 377 -20.50 8.49 -0.64
N PRO A 378 -21.38 9.23 0.05
CA PRO A 378 -22.72 9.53 -0.44
C PRO A 378 -22.72 10.12 -1.86
N GLY A 379 -23.50 9.51 -2.75
CA GLY A 379 -23.68 9.97 -4.13
C GLY A 379 -22.57 9.56 -5.10
N ALA A 380 -21.46 8.98 -4.63
CA ALA A 380 -20.47 8.37 -5.50
C ALA A 380 -21.00 7.05 -6.08
N LYS A 381 -20.47 6.69 -7.25
CA LYS A 381 -20.83 5.50 -8.02
C LYS A 381 -19.68 4.50 -8.05
N SER A 382 -20.03 3.24 -8.25
CA SER A 382 -19.05 2.17 -8.46
C SER A 382 -18.37 2.30 -9.83
N TYR A 383 -17.25 1.61 -10.00
CA TYR A 383 -16.51 1.59 -11.27
C TYR A 383 -17.39 1.22 -12.49
N PRO A 384 -18.13 0.10 -12.50
CA PRO A 384 -18.94 -0.27 -13.67
C PRO A 384 -20.10 0.70 -13.97
N GLU A 385 -20.55 1.50 -13.00
CA GLU A 385 -21.57 2.53 -13.24
C GLU A 385 -21.01 3.79 -13.90
N VAL A 386 -19.71 4.06 -13.72
CA VAL A 386 -19.02 5.22 -14.32
C VAL A 386 -18.39 4.84 -15.66
N PHE A 387 -17.80 3.65 -15.73
CA PHE A 387 -17.13 3.11 -16.91
C PHE A 387 -17.68 1.71 -17.23
N PRO A 388 -18.92 1.63 -17.75
CA PRO A 388 -19.46 0.35 -18.18
C PRO A 388 -18.73 -0.16 -19.41
N TYR A 389 -18.52 -1.47 -19.50
CA TYR A 389 -17.98 -2.11 -20.70
C TYR A 389 -19.03 -2.10 -21.80
N GLU A 390 -18.66 -1.52 -22.94
CA GLU A 390 -19.49 -1.37 -24.12
C GLU A 390 -18.91 -2.15 -25.29
N PHE A 391 -19.78 -2.83 -26.06
CA PHE A 391 -19.38 -3.50 -27.30
C PHE A 391 -20.46 -3.41 -28.36
N SER A 392 -20.07 -3.50 -29.63
CA SER A 392 -20.98 -3.41 -30.77
C SER A 392 -21.04 -4.72 -31.54
N VAL A 393 -22.24 -5.11 -31.96
CA VAL A 393 -22.45 -6.23 -32.88
C VAL A 393 -23.06 -5.69 -34.16
N GLU A 394 -22.39 -5.94 -35.29
CA GLU A 394 -22.92 -5.65 -36.61
C GLU A 394 -23.70 -6.84 -37.16
N SER A 395 -24.81 -6.55 -37.81
CA SER A 395 -25.62 -7.55 -38.50
C SER A 395 -24.80 -8.27 -39.59
N PRO A 396 -24.93 -9.60 -39.76
CA PRO A 396 -24.21 -10.33 -40.80
C PRO A 396 -24.60 -9.88 -42.22
N GLY A 397 -23.63 -9.57 -43.07
CA GLY A 397 -23.86 -9.27 -44.49
C GLY A 397 -22.98 -8.15 -45.04
N PRO A 398 -23.05 -7.86 -46.36
CA PRO A 398 -22.33 -6.73 -46.95
C PRO A 398 -23.01 -5.40 -46.61
N GLU A 399 -22.20 -4.35 -46.41
CA GLU A 399 -22.71 -2.99 -46.12
C GLU A 399 -23.56 -2.42 -47.25
N ASN A 400 -23.24 -2.83 -48.49
CA ASN A 400 -23.95 -2.43 -49.70
C ASN A 400 -24.65 -3.64 -50.31
N ILE A 401 -25.80 -3.42 -50.96
CA ILE A 401 -26.44 -4.47 -51.76
C ILE A 401 -25.49 -4.85 -52.91
N PRO A 402 -25.11 -6.14 -53.08
CA PRO A 402 -24.14 -6.56 -54.08
C PRO A 402 -24.45 -6.03 -55.48
N PHE A 403 -23.41 -5.53 -56.17
CA PHE A 403 -23.51 -4.94 -57.51
C PHE A 403 -24.30 -3.62 -57.58
N THR A 404 -24.53 -2.95 -56.45
CA THR A 404 -25.14 -1.61 -56.37
C THR A 404 -24.31 -0.69 -55.45
N ASN A 405 -24.64 0.60 -55.43
CA ASN A 405 -24.12 1.59 -54.47
C ASN A 405 -25.19 1.99 -53.43
N TRP A 406 -26.15 1.10 -53.17
CA TRP A 406 -27.20 1.34 -52.19
C TRP A 406 -26.85 0.63 -50.89
N ASP A 407 -26.96 1.37 -49.79
CA ASP A 407 -26.81 0.84 -48.43
C ASP A 407 -27.78 -0.34 -48.25
N ASN A 408 -27.29 -1.40 -47.61
CA ASN A 408 -28.07 -2.57 -47.31
C ASN A 408 -29.05 -2.22 -46.16
N PRO A 409 -30.37 -2.17 -46.39
CA PRO A 409 -31.34 -1.81 -45.34
C PRO A 409 -31.46 -2.86 -44.23
N ALA A 410 -30.85 -4.04 -44.42
CA ALA A 410 -30.72 -5.08 -43.39
C ALA A 410 -29.39 -4.97 -42.62
N GLN A 411 -28.51 -4.03 -42.97
CA GLN A 411 -27.36 -3.68 -42.15
C GLN A 411 -27.86 -2.88 -40.94
N PHE A 412 -27.50 -3.32 -39.75
CA PHE A 412 -27.71 -2.58 -38.52
C PHE A 412 -26.57 -2.88 -37.55
N ARG A 413 -26.29 -1.92 -36.66
CA ARG A 413 -25.34 -2.05 -35.57
C ARG A 413 -26.12 -2.00 -34.26
N THR A 414 -25.87 -2.95 -33.37
CA THR A 414 -26.42 -2.92 -32.00
C THR A 414 -25.29 -2.64 -31.03
N ASP A 415 -25.41 -1.57 -30.28
CA ASP A 415 -24.47 -1.19 -29.22
C ASP A 415 -25.00 -1.70 -27.89
N PHE A 416 -24.16 -2.45 -27.17
CA PHE A 416 -24.49 -3.03 -25.89
C PHE A 416 -23.68 -2.35 -24.79
N THR A 417 -24.35 -1.90 -23.75
CA THR A 417 -23.73 -1.47 -22.49
C THR A 417 -23.94 -2.58 -21.48
N THR A 418 -22.89 -2.97 -20.76
CA THR A 418 -22.93 -4.09 -19.80
C THR A 418 -22.69 -3.61 -18.38
N GLY A 419 -23.06 -4.43 -17.39
CA GLY A 419 -22.74 -4.19 -15.98
C GLY A 419 -21.30 -4.47 -15.57
N PHE A 420 -20.42 -4.78 -16.52
CA PHE A 420 -19.01 -5.05 -16.27
C PHE A 420 -18.17 -3.78 -16.38
N PRO A 421 -17.05 -3.68 -15.64
CA PRO A 421 -16.19 -2.51 -15.75
C PRO A 421 -15.36 -2.53 -17.03
N ASP A 422 -15.29 -1.38 -17.72
CA ASP A 422 -14.33 -1.10 -18.81
C ASP A 422 -12.97 -0.65 -18.23
N GLY A 423 -12.37 -1.54 -17.44
CA GLY A 423 -11.09 -1.26 -16.82
C GLY A 423 -10.86 -2.05 -15.56
N ASN A 424 -9.77 -1.71 -14.89
CA ASN A 424 -9.27 -2.40 -13.72
C ASN A 424 -8.69 -1.39 -12.73
N ILE A 425 -9.17 -1.40 -11.50
CA ILE A 425 -8.75 -0.50 -10.43
C ILE A 425 -7.26 -0.64 -10.09
N ALA A 426 -6.59 -1.72 -10.48
CA ALA A 426 -5.15 -1.86 -10.30
C ALA A 426 -4.34 -1.04 -11.31
N ASP A 427 -4.94 -0.59 -12.41
CA ASP A 427 -4.33 0.36 -13.33
C ASP A 427 -4.43 1.79 -12.76
N ALA A 428 -3.28 2.47 -12.63
CA ALA A 428 -3.21 3.76 -11.96
C ALA A 428 -3.99 4.86 -12.70
N ASP A 429 -3.90 4.92 -14.03
CA ASP A 429 -4.58 5.93 -14.83
C ASP A 429 -6.11 5.72 -14.77
N GLN A 430 -6.54 4.47 -14.87
CA GLN A 430 -7.96 4.10 -14.79
C GLN A 430 -8.54 4.33 -13.39
N ARG A 431 -7.80 3.98 -12.33
CA ARG A 431 -8.19 4.29 -10.95
C ARG A 431 -8.30 5.79 -10.70
N TRP A 432 -7.31 6.55 -11.18
CA TRP A 432 -7.34 8.01 -11.07
C TRP A 432 -8.50 8.64 -11.86
N ALA A 433 -8.85 8.06 -13.02
CA ALA A 433 -10.01 8.49 -13.80
C ALA A 433 -11.32 8.37 -13.00
N LEU A 434 -11.54 7.25 -12.28
CA LEU A 434 -12.70 7.08 -11.40
C LEU A 434 -12.75 8.15 -10.32
N ILE A 435 -11.63 8.33 -9.61
CA ILE A 435 -11.53 9.30 -8.52
C ILE A 435 -11.86 10.70 -9.02
N LYS A 436 -11.26 11.10 -10.14
CA LYS A 436 -11.41 12.45 -10.70
C LYS A 436 -12.80 12.71 -11.26
N GLN A 437 -13.44 11.72 -11.88
CA GLN A 437 -14.74 11.89 -12.55
C GLN A 437 -15.92 11.72 -11.61
N ASP A 438 -15.78 10.96 -10.52
CA ASP A 438 -16.89 10.62 -9.64
C ASP A 438 -16.58 10.80 -8.15
N THR A 439 -15.66 10.01 -7.59
CA THR A 439 -15.52 9.89 -6.13
C THR A 439 -15.11 11.21 -5.45
N LEU A 440 -14.14 11.93 -6.02
CA LEU A 440 -13.68 13.21 -5.48
C LEU A 440 -14.72 14.33 -5.68
N PRO A 441 -15.34 14.50 -6.87
CA PRO A 441 -16.48 15.42 -7.04
C PRO A 441 -17.63 15.16 -6.06
N ALA A 442 -18.05 13.91 -5.86
CA ALA A 442 -19.13 13.56 -4.93
C ALA A 442 -18.78 13.94 -3.48
N TYR A 443 -17.55 13.67 -3.05
CA TYR A 443 -17.06 14.08 -1.74
C TYR A 443 -17.04 15.61 -1.58
N GLN A 444 -16.56 16.32 -2.59
CA GLN A 444 -16.51 17.78 -2.57
C GLN A 444 -17.90 18.42 -2.58
N ASP A 445 -18.85 17.81 -3.29
CA ASP A 445 -20.26 18.23 -3.26
C ASP A 445 -20.85 18.05 -1.85
N LEU A 446 -20.59 16.91 -1.21
CA LEU A 446 -20.98 16.65 0.17
C LEU A 446 -20.38 17.69 1.13
N LEU A 447 -19.09 18.00 1.04
CA LEU A 447 -18.45 19.02 1.88
C LEU A 447 -19.03 20.42 1.65
N ALA A 448 -19.38 20.77 0.40
CA ALA A 448 -19.89 22.08 0.06
C ALA A 448 -21.37 22.27 0.46
N ASN A 449 -22.18 21.23 0.29
CA ASN A 449 -23.64 21.32 0.41
C ASN A 449 -24.19 20.75 1.73
N ASP A 450 -23.54 19.74 2.31
CA ASP A 450 -23.94 19.14 3.59
C ASP A 450 -22.74 18.75 4.47
N PRO A 451 -21.95 19.76 4.93
CA PRO A 451 -20.78 19.51 5.78
C PRO A 451 -21.15 18.90 7.14
N GLN A 452 -22.40 19.05 7.60
CA GLN A 452 -22.84 18.41 8.84
C GLN A 452 -23.04 16.91 8.62
N GLN A 453 -23.67 16.50 7.52
CA GLN A 453 -23.74 15.09 7.15
C GLN A 453 -22.34 14.48 7.02
N ALA A 454 -21.38 15.20 6.42
CA ALA A 454 -20.00 14.73 6.33
C ALA A 454 -19.39 14.45 7.72
N ARG A 455 -19.57 15.37 8.67
CA ARG A 455 -19.11 15.21 10.06
C ARG A 455 -19.82 14.09 10.79
N ASP A 456 -21.13 13.94 10.58
CA ASP A 456 -21.92 12.88 11.21
C ASP A 456 -21.48 11.50 10.72
N ILE A 457 -21.19 11.35 9.42
CA ILE A 457 -20.65 10.11 8.84
C ILE A 457 -19.25 9.83 9.42
N ILE A 458 -18.33 10.79 9.35
CA ILE A 458 -16.95 10.60 9.83
C ILE A 458 -16.91 10.30 11.34
N GLY A 459 -17.78 10.95 12.11
CA GLY A 459 -17.90 10.74 13.55
C GLY A 459 -18.69 9.50 13.97
N SER A 460 -19.30 8.77 13.02
CA SER A 460 -20.03 7.54 13.30
C SER A 460 -19.09 6.33 13.48
N ASP A 461 -19.56 5.29 14.17
CA ASP A 461 -18.74 4.12 14.49
C ASP A 461 -18.23 3.43 13.23
N PHE A 462 -16.91 3.16 13.23
CA PHE A 462 -16.24 2.57 12.10
C PHE A 462 -16.71 1.14 11.80
N ASN A 463 -16.98 0.32 12.83
CA ASN A 463 -17.40 -1.07 12.62
C ASN A 463 -18.80 -1.13 12.00
N ASP A 464 -19.73 -0.30 12.49
CA ASP A 464 -21.08 -0.20 11.94
C ASP A 464 -21.04 0.19 10.45
N ARG A 465 -20.19 1.16 10.10
CA ARG A 465 -19.97 1.55 8.70
C ARG A 465 -19.33 0.44 7.88
N VAL A 466 -18.34 -0.27 8.41
CA VAL A 466 -17.75 -1.41 7.69
C VAL A 466 -18.82 -2.44 7.40
N ASP A 467 -19.58 -2.85 8.42
CA ASP A 467 -20.62 -3.86 8.26
C ASP A 467 -21.67 -3.41 7.23
N GLN A 468 -22.01 -2.13 7.16
CA GLN A 468 -22.89 -1.60 6.11
C GLN A 468 -22.31 -1.75 4.69
N TYR A 469 -21.01 -1.50 4.51
CA TYR A 469 -20.36 -1.47 3.19
C TYR A 469 -19.62 -2.76 2.83
N ARG A 470 -19.83 -3.85 3.58
CA ARG A 470 -19.27 -5.17 3.25
C ARG A 470 -19.83 -5.69 1.93
N PRO A 471 -18.98 -6.09 0.95
CA PRO A 471 -19.45 -6.66 -0.31
C PRO A 471 -20.37 -7.86 -0.14
N THR A 472 -20.12 -8.71 0.87
CA THR A 472 -20.98 -9.87 1.17
C THR A 472 -22.42 -9.51 1.51
N ASN A 473 -22.67 -8.31 2.04
CA ASN A 473 -24.00 -7.81 2.35
C ASN A 473 -24.73 -7.23 1.11
N ASN A 474 -24.01 -7.02 0.00
CA ASN A 474 -24.54 -6.47 -1.24
C ASN A 474 -24.39 -7.43 -2.45
N ILE A 475 -24.19 -8.73 -2.22
CA ILE A 475 -24.09 -9.71 -3.32
C ILE A 475 -25.28 -9.59 -4.30
N PRO A 476 -26.55 -9.52 -3.85
CA PRO A 476 -27.66 -9.34 -4.79
C PRO A 476 -27.54 -8.08 -5.65
N GLY A 477 -27.14 -6.93 -5.09
CA GLY A 477 -26.96 -5.69 -5.86
C GLY A 477 -25.78 -5.74 -6.84
N ILE A 478 -24.69 -6.42 -6.45
CA ILE A 478 -23.57 -6.71 -7.36
C ILE A 478 -24.05 -7.61 -8.51
N MET A 479 -24.84 -8.64 -8.20
CA MET A 479 -25.40 -9.56 -9.20
C MET A 479 -26.46 -8.91 -10.09
N ASP A 480 -27.31 -8.03 -9.56
CA ASP A 480 -28.34 -7.32 -10.35
C ASP A 480 -27.70 -6.39 -11.37
N ARG A 481 -26.61 -5.67 -11.03
CA ARG A 481 -25.84 -4.91 -12.03
C ARG A 481 -25.30 -5.82 -13.12
N PHE A 482 -24.81 -6.99 -12.74
CA PHE A 482 -24.29 -7.97 -13.69
C PHE A 482 -25.38 -8.59 -14.58
N LEU A 483 -26.57 -8.89 -14.07
CA LEU A 483 -27.63 -9.61 -14.81
C LEU A 483 -28.60 -8.68 -15.55
N ASP A 484 -28.91 -7.53 -14.95
CA ASP A 484 -29.93 -6.59 -15.43
C ASP A 484 -29.33 -5.28 -15.96
N GLY A 485 -28.02 -5.05 -15.78
CA GLY A 485 -27.30 -3.87 -16.28
C GLY A 485 -26.98 -3.91 -17.78
N PHE A 486 -27.70 -4.70 -18.56
CA PHE A 486 -27.57 -4.74 -20.01
C PHE A 486 -28.54 -3.77 -20.67
N ASP A 487 -28.00 -2.81 -21.41
CA ASP A 487 -28.76 -1.97 -22.33
C ASP A 487 -28.33 -2.24 -23.77
N ALA A 488 -29.25 -2.07 -24.72
CA ALA A 488 -28.99 -2.30 -26.13
C ALA A 488 -29.63 -1.21 -27.00
N GLU A 489 -28.81 -0.45 -27.73
CA GLU A 489 -29.26 0.55 -28.69
C GLU A 489 -29.06 0.04 -30.13
N VAL A 490 -30.10 0.13 -30.97
CA VAL A 490 -30.06 -0.34 -32.37
C VAL A 490 -29.96 0.86 -33.31
N HIS A 491 -28.89 0.89 -34.09
CA HIS A 491 -28.64 1.87 -35.14
C HIS A 491 -28.82 1.21 -36.52
N GLN A 492 -29.62 1.84 -37.39
CA GLN A 492 -29.92 1.38 -38.74
C GLN A 492 -29.43 2.38 -39.79
#